data_AF-A0A843D9A9-F1
#
_entry.id   AF-A0A843D9A9-F1
#
_cell.length_a   1.000
_cell.length_b   1.000
_cell.length_c   1.000
_cell.angle_alpha   90.00
_cell.angle_beta   90.00
_cell.angle_gamma   90.00
#
_symmetry.space_group_name_H-M   'P 1'
#
loop_
_entity.id
_entity.type
_entity.pdbx_description
1 polymer ?
#
loop_
_entity_poly.entity_id
_entity_poly.type
_entity_poly.pdbx_seq_one_letter_code
_entity_poly.pdbx_strand_id
1 'polypeptide(L)'
;MQPQQYQMGGYDRAITMFSPDGRLYQVEYAREAVKRGTTAVGIKCRSGVVLLVDKRVGSRLLEPSSIEKIFKIDEHIGVASSGLVGDARALVERARVEAQSNRITYGEPIDVETLSKKLCDHMQTYTLFGGARPYGTALLLAGVDIGADGKAH
;
A
#
# COMPACT_ATOMS: atom_id res chain seq x y z
N MET A 1 -16.22 -38.30 26.99
CA MET A 1 -15.77 -36.90 26.92
C MET A 1 -15.89 -36.47 25.47
N GLN A 2 -16.88 -35.65 25.13
CA GLN A 2 -16.94 -35.06 23.80
C GLN A 2 -15.80 -34.03 23.67
N PRO A 3 -15.05 -34.00 22.56
CA PRO A 3 -14.05 -32.97 22.34
C PRO A 3 -14.77 -31.62 22.34
N GLN A 4 -14.40 -30.81 23.33
CA GLN A 4 -14.89 -29.47 23.52
C GLN A 4 -14.57 -28.68 22.24
N GLN A 5 -15.61 -28.28 21.51
CA GLN A 5 -15.51 -27.34 20.39
C GLN A 5 -14.79 -26.10 20.92
N TYR A 6 -13.49 -25.99 20.64
CA TYR A 6 -12.72 -24.81 21.00
C TYR A 6 -13.43 -23.63 20.35
N GLN A 7 -13.88 -22.69 21.16
CA GLN A 7 -14.70 -21.56 20.73
C GLN A 7 -13.85 -20.73 19.75
N MET A 8 -14.03 -20.96 18.45
CA MET A 8 -13.41 -20.25 17.33
C MET A 8 -13.97 -18.82 17.22
N GLY A 9 -13.98 -18.07 18.31
CA GLY A 9 -14.62 -16.75 18.38
C GLY A 9 -13.87 -15.86 19.37
N GLY A 10 -12.81 -15.19 18.90
CA GLY A 10 -11.99 -14.33 19.76
C GLY A 10 -10.68 -13.90 19.12
N TYR A 11 -10.06 -14.77 18.33
CA TYR A 11 -8.77 -14.51 17.66
C TYR A 11 -8.84 -13.43 16.58
N ASP A 12 -10.05 -13.10 16.13
CA ASP A 12 -10.31 -12.05 15.15
C ASP A 12 -10.66 -10.69 15.79
N ARG A 13 -10.82 -10.60 17.12
CA ARG A 13 -11.25 -9.36 17.78
C ARG A 13 -10.09 -8.40 18.05
N ALA A 14 -8.87 -8.92 18.11
CA ALA A 14 -7.66 -8.14 18.38
C ALA A 14 -6.66 -8.32 17.23
N ILE A 15 -5.98 -7.23 16.86
CA ILE A 15 -5.03 -7.21 15.74
C ILE A 15 -3.75 -7.96 16.08
N THR A 16 -3.36 -7.94 17.36
CA THR A 16 -2.11 -8.52 17.86
C THR A 16 -2.26 -9.97 18.30
N MET A 17 -3.43 -10.58 18.08
CA MET A 17 -3.72 -11.94 18.51
C MET A 17 -3.51 -12.93 17.38
N PHE A 18 -2.55 -13.84 17.57
CA PHE A 18 -2.34 -14.96 16.67
C PHE A 18 -3.43 -16.01 16.86
N SER A 19 -3.94 -16.54 15.76
CA SER A 19 -4.79 -17.72 15.75
C SER A 19 -4.00 -18.99 16.10
N PRO A 20 -4.68 -20.11 16.45
CA PRO A 20 -4.01 -21.38 16.74
C PRO A 20 -3.13 -21.91 15.59
N ASP A 21 -3.42 -21.52 14.35
CA ASP A 21 -2.64 -21.83 13.15
C ASP A 21 -1.58 -20.76 12.79
N GLY A 22 -1.33 -19.79 13.68
CA GLY A 22 -0.23 -18.84 13.58
C GLY A 22 -0.48 -17.63 12.67
N ARG A 23 -1.74 -17.30 12.40
CA ARG A 23 -2.14 -16.22 11.48
C ARG A 23 -2.69 -15.03 12.22
N LEU A 24 -2.63 -13.86 11.57
CA LEU A 24 -3.26 -12.63 12.03
C LEU A 24 -4.50 -12.36 11.18
N TYR A 25 -5.67 -12.79 11.66
CA TYR A 25 -6.92 -12.70 10.89
C TYR A 25 -7.27 -11.26 10.47
N GLN A 26 -6.97 -10.25 11.28
CA GLN A 26 -7.20 -8.85 10.92
C GLN A 26 -6.38 -8.39 9.70
N VAL A 27 -5.16 -8.91 9.52
CA VAL A 27 -4.35 -8.62 8.33
C VAL A 27 -4.92 -9.31 7.10
N GLU A 28 -5.42 -10.54 7.26
CA GLU A 28 -6.05 -11.26 6.16
C GLU A 28 -7.36 -10.62 5.72
N TYR A 29 -8.18 -10.13 6.65
CA TYR A 29 -9.39 -9.39 6.33
C TYR A 29 -9.07 -8.10 5.55
N ALA A 30 -8.02 -7.38 5.95
CA ALA A 30 -7.54 -6.23 5.19
C ALA A 30 -7.08 -6.62 3.77
N ARG A 31 -6.41 -7.76 3.62
CA ARG A 31 -6.02 -8.31 2.32
C ARG A 31 -7.23 -8.68 1.45
N GLU A 32 -8.30 -9.21 2.03
CA GLU A 32 -9.55 -9.46 1.30
C GLU A 32 -10.21 -8.15 0.81
N ALA A 33 -10.11 -7.06 1.58
CA ALA A 33 -10.56 -5.75 1.12
C ALA A 33 -9.77 -5.27 -0.11
N VAL A 34 -8.46 -5.52 -0.16
CA VAL A 34 -7.61 -5.23 -1.33
C VAL A 34 -8.06 -6.03 -2.55
N LYS A 35 -8.37 -7.33 -2.41
CA LYS A 35 -8.83 -8.18 -3.52
C LYS A 35 -10.14 -7.70 -4.13
N ARG A 36 -10.99 -7.03 -3.35
CA ARG A 36 -12.25 -6.41 -3.82
C ARG A 36 -12.04 -5.05 -4.46
N GLY A 37 -10.84 -4.48 -4.36
CA GLY A 37 -10.42 -3.27 -5.04
C GLY A 37 -10.42 -3.45 -6.57
N THR A 38 -10.37 -2.33 -7.29
CA THR A 38 -10.20 -2.38 -8.75
C THR A 38 -8.78 -2.78 -9.12
N THR A 39 -8.65 -3.48 -10.23
CA THR A 39 -7.36 -3.97 -10.74
C THR A 39 -6.38 -2.81 -11.03
N ALA A 40 -5.16 -2.96 -10.52
CA ALA A 40 -4.01 -2.13 -10.87
C ALA A 40 -2.88 -3.04 -11.40
N VAL A 41 -2.15 -2.57 -12.41
CA VAL A 41 -1.06 -3.30 -13.06
C VAL A 41 0.15 -2.38 -13.20
N GLY A 42 1.33 -2.88 -12.83
CA GLY A 42 2.60 -2.24 -13.10
C GLY A 42 3.44 -3.09 -14.06
N ILE A 43 4.02 -2.47 -15.07
CA ILE A 43 4.87 -3.14 -16.07
C ILE A 43 6.23 -2.46 -16.08
N LYS A 44 7.29 -3.21 -15.73
CA LYS A 44 8.67 -2.78 -15.89
C LYS A 44 9.15 -3.09 -17.30
N CYS A 45 9.65 -2.07 -17.99
CA CYS A 45 10.27 -2.15 -19.30
C CYS A 45 11.76 -1.80 -19.20
N ARG A 46 12.52 -2.02 -20.27
CA ARG A 46 13.94 -1.61 -20.32
C ARG A 46 14.15 -0.10 -20.21
N SER A 47 13.18 0.69 -20.67
CA SER A 47 13.26 2.15 -20.75
C SER A 47 12.44 2.87 -19.68
N GLY A 48 11.91 2.16 -18.69
CA GLY A 48 11.08 2.76 -17.63
C GLY A 48 9.98 1.82 -17.16
N VAL A 49 8.96 2.41 -16.54
CA VAL A 49 7.87 1.68 -15.88
C VAL A 49 6.53 2.32 -16.21
N VAL A 50 5.49 1.49 -16.35
CA VAL A 50 4.12 1.93 -16.64
C VAL A 50 3.18 1.44 -15.56
N LEU A 51 2.31 2.31 -15.07
CA LEU A 51 1.21 1.99 -14.16
C LEU A 51 -0.14 2.16 -14.87
N LEU A 52 -1.02 1.17 -14.73
CA LEU A 52 -2.35 1.13 -15.32
C LEU A 52 -3.37 0.74 -14.25
N VAL A 53 -4.52 1.40 -14.20
CA VAL A 53 -5.58 1.10 -13.21
C VAL A 53 -6.95 1.11 -13.87
N ASP A 54 -7.78 0.11 -13.53
CA ASP A 54 -9.19 0.07 -13.88
C ASP A 54 -10.00 1.09 -13.04
N LYS A 55 -10.59 2.07 -13.71
CA LYS A 55 -11.51 3.04 -13.11
C LYS A 55 -12.96 2.64 -13.40
N ARG A 56 -13.59 1.98 -12.43
CA ARG A 56 -15.03 1.69 -12.49
C ARG A 56 -15.86 2.90 -12.06
N VAL A 57 -16.51 3.54 -13.02
CA VAL A 57 -17.43 4.65 -12.77
C VAL A 57 -18.85 4.09 -12.62
N GLY A 58 -19.38 4.08 -11.40
CA GLY A 58 -20.67 3.45 -11.09
C GLY A 58 -21.91 4.25 -11.52
N SER A 59 -21.75 5.52 -11.87
CA SER A 59 -22.85 6.41 -12.26
C SER A 59 -22.37 7.47 -13.24
N ARG A 60 -23.23 7.84 -14.21
CA ARG A 60 -22.98 8.93 -15.15
C ARG A 60 -22.92 10.31 -14.49
N LEU A 61 -23.34 10.41 -13.22
CA LEU A 61 -23.25 11.64 -12.42
C LEU A 61 -21.86 11.85 -11.82
N LEU A 62 -21.00 10.83 -11.84
CA LEU A 62 -19.64 10.93 -11.32
C LEU A 62 -18.70 11.43 -12.41
N GLU A 63 -17.96 12.48 -12.10
CA GLU A 63 -16.88 12.99 -12.93
C GLU A 63 -15.69 12.00 -12.89
N PRO A 64 -15.37 11.28 -13.99
CA PRO A 64 -14.36 10.21 -13.96
C PRO A 64 -12.95 10.71 -13.59
N SER A 65 -12.64 11.96 -13.93
CA SER A 65 -11.35 12.57 -13.60
C SER A 65 -11.13 12.77 -12.10
N SER A 66 -12.21 12.90 -11.32
CA SER A 66 -12.17 13.01 -9.85
C SER A 66 -11.77 11.71 -9.14
N ILE A 67 -11.86 10.57 -9.82
CA ILE A 67 -11.46 9.26 -9.29
C ILE A 67 -9.96 9.09 -9.55
N GLU A 68 -9.16 9.50 -8.58
CA GLU A 68 -7.70 9.34 -8.61
C GLU A 68 -7.28 7.99 -8.03
N LYS A 69 -6.43 7.26 -8.75
CA LYS A 69 -5.85 5.96 -8.33
C LYS A 69 -4.37 5.82 -8.69
N ILE A 70 -3.85 6.73 -9.48
CA ILE A 70 -2.42 6.86 -9.77
C ILE A 70 -2.02 8.22 -9.24
N PHE A 71 -1.03 8.24 -8.36
CA PHE A 71 -0.59 9.43 -7.65
C PHE A 71 0.90 9.66 -7.91
N LYS A 72 1.28 10.91 -8.16
CA LYS A 72 2.68 11.33 -8.16
C LYS A 72 3.16 11.49 -6.72
N ILE A 73 4.27 10.84 -6.37
CA ILE A 73 4.91 10.96 -5.05
C ILE A 73 6.09 11.93 -5.11
N ASP A 74 6.94 11.78 -6.12
CA ASP A 74 8.06 12.65 -6.41
C ASP A 74 8.20 12.79 -7.94
N GLU A 75 9.14 13.59 -8.43
CA GLU A 75 9.39 13.77 -9.86
C GLU A 75 9.65 12.45 -10.60
N HIS A 76 10.31 11.50 -9.93
CA HIS A 76 10.69 10.19 -10.49
C HIS A 76 9.87 9.01 -9.96
N ILE A 77 8.89 9.23 -9.06
CA ILE A 77 8.11 8.15 -8.40
C ILE A 77 6.62 8.38 -8.52
N GLY A 78 5.91 7.37 -9.01
CA GLY A 78 4.46 7.24 -9.02
C GLY A 78 3.96 6.03 -8.23
N VAL A 79 2.71 6.08 -7.81
CA VAL A 79 2.02 5.00 -7.08
C VAL A 79 0.68 4.72 -7.70
N ALA A 80 0.36 3.46 -7.96
CA ALA A 80 -1.00 3.00 -8.22
C ALA A 80 -1.58 2.31 -6.98
N SER A 81 -2.85 2.56 -6.66
CA SER A 81 -3.49 1.95 -5.49
C SER A 81 -4.65 1.00 -5.85
N SER A 82 -4.84 -0.02 -5.01
CA SER A 82 -5.99 -0.92 -5.04
C SER A 82 -6.49 -1.20 -3.63
N GLY A 83 -7.81 -1.13 -3.44
CA GLY A 83 -8.46 -1.30 -2.13
C GLY A 83 -9.15 -0.01 -1.68
N LEU A 84 -9.12 0.26 -0.38
CA LEU A 84 -9.79 1.42 0.21
C LEU A 84 -9.07 2.73 -0.16
N VAL A 85 -9.79 3.63 -0.82
CA VAL A 85 -9.23 4.90 -1.34
C VAL A 85 -8.76 5.84 -0.21
N GLY A 86 -9.46 5.87 0.92
CA GLY A 86 -9.07 6.69 2.08
C GLY A 86 -7.70 6.29 2.63
N ASP A 87 -7.48 4.98 2.77
CA ASP A 87 -6.21 4.41 3.21
C ASP A 87 -5.09 4.69 2.19
N ALA A 88 -5.40 4.58 0.88
CA ALA A 88 -4.44 4.87 -0.17
C ALA A 88 -3.96 6.33 -0.11
N ARG A 89 -4.87 7.29 0.09
CA ARG A 89 -4.52 8.71 0.21
C ARG A 89 -3.64 8.97 1.42
N ALA A 90 -3.94 8.37 2.57
CA ALA A 90 -3.11 8.51 3.77
C ALA A 90 -1.67 8.03 3.54
N LEU A 91 -1.50 6.88 2.85
CA LEU A 91 -0.17 6.36 2.52
C LEU A 91 0.54 7.20 1.44
N VAL A 92 -0.18 7.74 0.46
CA VAL A 92 0.37 8.65 -0.55
C VAL A 92 0.92 9.93 0.09
N GLU A 93 0.18 10.54 1.00
CA GLU A 93 0.66 11.72 1.73
C GLU A 93 1.88 11.39 2.60
N ARG A 94 1.87 10.23 3.27
CA ARG A 94 3.05 9.77 4.02
C ARG A 94 4.26 9.60 3.10
N ALA A 95 4.08 8.98 1.94
CA ALA A 95 5.14 8.76 0.96
C ALA A 95 5.74 10.08 0.46
N ARG A 96 4.89 11.08 0.20
CA ARG A 96 5.34 12.43 -0.20
C ARG A 96 6.20 13.07 0.90
N VAL A 97 5.76 13.00 2.16
CA VAL A 97 6.53 13.54 3.29
C VAL A 97 7.87 12.83 3.44
N GLU A 98 7.92 11.50 3.35
CA GLU A 98 9.17 10.74 3.43
C GLU A 98 10.14 11.09 2.30
N ALA A 99 9.64 11.24 1.06
CA ALA A 99 10.46 11.61 -0.09
C ALA A 99 11.07 13.01 0.08
N GLN A 100 10.28 13.99 0.49
CA GLN A 100 10.77 15.34 0.75
C GLN A 100 11.73 15.39 1.93
N SER A 101 11.45 14.63 3.00
CA SER A 101 12.36 14.53 4.15
C SER A 101 13.72 13.99 3.72
N ASN A 102 13.76 12.95 2.88
CA ASN A 102 15.01 12.41 2.35
C ASN A 102 15.80 13.46 1.58
N ARG A 103 15.12 14.19 0.68
CA ARG A 103 15.74 15.24 -0.12
C ARG A 103 16.32 16.37 0.74
N ILE A 104 15.64 16.77 1.82
CA ILE A 104 16.14 17.79 2.74
C ILE A 104 17.34 17.26 3.54
N THR A 105 17.29 16.02 4.01
CA THR A 105 18.34 15.44 4.86
C THR A 105 19.60 15.08 4.09
N TYR A 106 19.47 14.50 2.90
CA TYR A 106 20.59 13.94 2.14
C TYR A 106 20.94 14.73 0.88
N GLY A 107 20.08 15.68 0.47
CA GLY A 107 20.31 16.48 -0.75
C GLY A 107 20.02 15.74 -2.05
N GLU A 108 19.44 14.54 -2.01
CA GLU A 108 19.19 13.70 -3.17
C GLU A 108 17.76 13.11 -3.20
N PRO A 109 17.22 12.78 -4.40
CA PRO A 109 15.96 12.07 -4.51
C PRO A 109 16.02 10.72 -3.77
N ILE A 110 14.92 10.32 -3.12
CA ILE A 110 14.84 9.03 -2.45
C ILE A 110 14.78 7.89 -3.47
N ASP A 111 15.51 6.80 -3.24
CA ASP A 111 15.36 5.59 -4.05
C ASP A 111 13.98 4.95 -3.87
N VAL A 112 13.44 4.34 -4.93
CA VAL A 112 12.15 3.63 -4.88
C VAL A 112 12.15 2.53 -3.84
N GLU A 113 13.25 1.78 -3.71
CA GLU A 113 13.38 0.71 -2.70
C GLU A 113 13.34 1.26 -1.28
N THR A 114 14.06 2.35 -1.01
CA THR A 114 14.13 2.99 0.30
C THR A 114 12.77 3.55 0.71
N LEU A 115 12.07 4.23 -0.20
CA LEU A 115 10.71 4.70 0.04
C LEU A 115 9.75 3.53 0.31
N SER A 116 9.86 2.45 -0.48
CA SER A 116 9.04 1.25 -0.31
C SER A 116 9.21 0.63 1.07
N LYS A 117 10.46 0.48 1.55
CA LYS A 117 10.77 -0.05 2.88
C LYS A 117 10.16 0.82 3.98
N LYS A 118 10.36 2.15 3.92
CA LYS A 118 9.78 3.10 4.88
C LYS A 118 8.25 3.00 4.97
N LEU A 119 7.57 2.86 3.83
CA LEU A 119 6.12 2.68 3.80
C LEU A 119 5.70 1.32 4.35
N CYS A 120 6.40 0.24 4.01
CA CYS A 120 6.13 -1.09 4.55
C CYS A 120 6.28 -1.10 6.08
N ASP A 121 7.33 -0.50 6.63
CA ASP A 121 7.55 -0.41 8.08
C ASP A 121 6.43 0.40 8.76
N HIS A 122 6.01 1.50 8.14
CA HIS A 122 4.89 2.29 8.61
C HIS A 122 3.59 1.46 8.63
N MET A 123 3.27 0.77 7.53
CA MET A 123 2.09 -0.09 7.43
C MET A 123 2.15 -1.23 8.45
N GLN A 124 3.31 -1.85 8.64
CA GLN A 124 3.54 -2.93 9.58
C GLN A 124 3.32 -2.47 11.03
N THR A 125 3.64 -1.23 11.37
CA THR A 125 3.39 -0.70 12.71
C THR A 125 1.90 -0.80 13.07
N TYR A 126 1.00 -0.55 12.11
CA TYR A 126 -0.47 -0.64 12.30
C TYR A 126 -1.00 -2.07 12.46
N THR A 127 -0.14 -3.10 12.35
CA THR A 127 -0.49 -4.50 12.64
C THR A 127 0.04 -4.97 14.00
N LEU A 128 0.77 -4.13 14.73
CA LEU A 128 1.52 -4.55 15.93
C LEU A 128 1.00 -3.95 17.24
N PHE A 129 0.20 -2.88 17.20
CA PHE A 129 -0.37 -2.27 18.40
C PHE A 129 -1.91 -2.24 18.36
N GLY A 130 -2.52 -2.30 19.54
CA GLY A 130 -3.98 -2.26 19.69
C GLY A 130 -4.57 -0.87 19.45
N GLY A 131 -5.84 -0.81 19.03
CA GLY A 131 -6.57 0.45 18.83
C GLY A 131 -6.39 1.10 17.45
N ALA A 132 -5.54 0.54 16.60
CA ALA A 132 -5.48 0.86 15.17
C ALA A 132 -6.26 -0.18 14.34
N ARG A 133 -6.20 -0.10 13.01
CA ARG A 133 -6.54 -1.21 12.10
C ARG A 133 -5.50 -1.27 10.98
N PRO A 134 -5.22 -2.45 10.39
CA PRO A 134 -4.38 -2.54 9.21
C PRO A 134 -4.96 -1.73 8.04
N TYR A 135 -4.07 -1.30 7.14
CA TYR A 135 -4.46 -0.65 5.89
C TYR A 135 -5.18 -1.65 4.97
N GLY A 136 -6.38 -1.30 4.53
CA GLY A 136 -7.18 -2.07 3.57
C GLY A 136 -6.87 -1.72 2.12
N THR A 137 -5.61 -1.38 1.83
CA THR A 137 -5.15 -0.97 0.50
C THR A 137 -3.77 -1.56 0.22
N ALA A 138 -3.49 -1.82 -1.05
CA ALA A 138 -2.16 -2.15 -1.54
C ALA A 138 -1.71 -1.09 -2.54
N LEU A 139 -0.39 -0.84 -2.55
CA LEU A 139 0.25 0.14 -3.41
C LEU A 139 1.21 -0.58 -4.35
N LEU A 140 1.21 -0.17 -5.62
CA LEU A 140 2.25 -0.48 -6.59
C LEU A 140 3.10 0.78 -6.74
N LEU A 141 4.26 0.79 -6.11
CA LEU A 141 5.27 1.83 -6.29
C LEU A 141 6.03 1.56 -7.59
N ALA A 142 6.22 2.62 -8.37
CA ALA A 142 6.97 2.59 -9.60
C ALA A 142 7.75 3.88 -9.74
N GLY A 143 9.03 3.79 -10.02
CA GLY A 143 9.85 4.95 -10.31
C GLY A 143 11.05 4.57 -11.15
N VAL A 144 11.84 5.58 -11.49
CA VAL A 144 13.09 5.42 -12.22
C VAL A 144 14.19 6.01 -11.35
N ASP A 145 15.05 5.14 -10.83
CA ASP A 145 16.18 5.56 -10.00
C ASP A 145 17.41 5.76 -10.90
N ILE A 146 18.26 6.73 -10.54
CA ILE A 146 19.55 6.92 -11.22
C ILE A 146 20.59 6.14 -10.42
N GLY A 147 21.07 5.04 -10.99
CA GLY A 147 22.12 4.24 -10.38
C GLY A 147 23.43 5.01 -10.27
N ALA A 148 24.33 4.55 -9.41
CA ALA A 148 25.69 5.11 -9.27
C ALA A 148 26.50 5.06 -10.57
N ASP A 149 26.09 4.24 -11.54
CA ASP A 149 26.63 4.16 -12.90
C ASP A 149 26.05 5.21 -13.86
N GLY A 150 25.20 6.11 -13.36
CA GLY A 150 24.52 7.16 -14.12
C GLY A 150 23.39 6.66 -15.01
N LYS A 151 22.99 5.39 -14.90
CA LYS A 151 21.91 4.80 -15.70
C LYS A 151 20.60 4.79 -14.94
N ALA A 152 19.51 4.94 -15.68
CA ALA A 152 18.15 4.79 -15.18
C ALA A 152 17.82 3.29 -14.98
N HIS A 153 17.32 2.91 -13.79
CA HIS A 153 16.96 1.52 -13.44
C HIS A 153 15.53 1.36 -12.93
#